data_AF-A0A924UJY2-F1
#
_entry.id   AF-A0A924UJY2-F1
#
_cell.length_a   1.000
_cell.length_b   1.000
_cell.length_c   1.000
_cell.angle_alpha   90.00
_cell.angle_beta   90.00
_cell.angle_gamma   90.00
#
_symmetry.space_group_name_H-M   'P 1'
#
loop_
_entity.id
_entity.type
_entity.pdbx_description
1 polymer ?
#
loop_
_entity_poly.entity_id
_entity_poly.type
_entity_poly.pdbx_seq_one_letter_code
_entity_poly.pdbx_strand_id
1 'polypeptide(L)'
;MIRLNFEQLLAEEPNMGKVDGFLITIIILIAGVFVIYKTAEFQFSGVQYEKEKNKILLHQIEQLKLKDQVSAFEKKQDDESTLLEPTGSRKRNIASLGPVKSFKFAPIDSNKELLDSSALAESFFNKAKLNCEKYKKEDVCTQNIDIVLTQFPETRWAGESLLLLSRLYMKTRHLERAREVLNIVRREFKYDKELQSKLAQVERAHP
;
A
#
# COMPACT_ATOMS: atom_id res chain seq x y z
N MET A 1 13.24 -35.42 61.15
CA MET A 1 13.30 -33.95 60.94
C MET A 1 14.73 -33.60 60.57
N ILE A 2 15.03 -33.56 59.28
CA ILE A 2 16.39 -33.34 58.74
C ILE A 2 16.45 -31.88 58.29
N ARG A 3 17.22 -31.05 59.00
CA ARG A 3 17.53 -29.69 58.55
C ARG A 3 18.69 -29.79 57.54
N LEU A 4 18.38 -29.59 56.26
CA LEU A 4 19.39 -29.38 55.23
C LEU A 4 19.93 -27.95 55.37
N ASN A 5 21.20 -27.83 55.74
CA ASN A 5 21.91 -26.56 55.84
C ASN A 5 22.10 -25.96 54.43
N PHE A 6 21.45 -24.83 54.19
CA PHE A 6 21.48 -24.09 52.92
C PHE A 6 22.82 -23.35 52.67
N GLU A 7 23.74 -23.35 53.63
CA GLU A 7 24.99 -22.59 53.56
C GLU A 7 26.08 -23.25 52.69
N GLN A 8 25.93 -24.51 52.29
CA GLN A 8 26.87 -25.17 51.38
C GLN A 8 26.61 -24.89 49.89
N LEU A 9 25.49 -24.26 49.53
CA LEU A 9 25.13 -23.96 48.13
C LEU A 9 25.58 -22.57 47.65
N LEU A 10 26.23 -21.78 48.51
CA LEU A 10 26.71 -20.42 48.18
C LEU A 10 28.24 -20.29 48.13
N ALA A 11 28.97 -21.41 48.25
CA ALA A 11 30.44 -21.42 48.28
C ALA A 11 31.08 -21.85 46.95
N GLU A 12 30.47 -21.51 45.81
CA GLU A 12 31.16 -21.51 44.52
C GLU A 12 31.46 -20.06 44.13
N GLU A 13 32.65 -19.60 44.51
CA GLU A 13 33.22 -18.38 43.92
C GLU A 13 33.44 -18.61 42.43
N PRO A 14 32.88 -17.78 41.53
CA PRO A 14 33.38 -17.74 40.17
C PRO A 14 34.77 -17.14 40.23
N ASN A 15 35.76 -17.98 39.99
CA ASN A 15 37.15 -17.60 39.80
C ASN A 15 37.26 -16.72 38.54
N MET A 16 36.88 -15.44 38.66
CA MET A 16 37.09 -14.42 37.64
C MET A 16 38.56 -14.04 37.67
N GLY A 17 39.35 -14.73 36.84
CA GLY A 17 40.66 -14.23 36.43
C GLY A 17 40.50 -12.77 36.00
N LYS A 18 41.27 -11.88 36.62
CA LYS A 18 41.27 -10.43 36.41
C LYS A 18 41.01 -10.10 34.95
N VAL A 19 39.78 -9.66 34.64
CA VAL A 19 39.46 -9.15 33.31
C VAL A 19 40.22 -7.84 33.18
N ASP A 20 41.25 -7.86 32.32
CA ASP A 20 42.14 -6.75 32.10
C ASP A 20 41.34 -5.54 31.59
N GLY A 21 41.42 -4.40 32.30
CA GLY A 21 40.58 -3.23 32.03
C GLY A 21 40.69 -2.73 30.58
N PHE A 22 41.82 -3.03 29.93
CA PHE A 22 42.07 -2.76 28.52
C PHE A 22 41.11 -3.50 27.57
N LEU A 23 40.78 -4.77 27.86
CA LEU A 23 39.86 -5.58 27.06
C LEU A 23 38.42 -5.03 27.11
N ILE A 24 38.00 -4.51 28.27
CA ILE A 24 36.66 -3.93 28.45
C ILE A 24 36.53 -2.66 27.58
N THR A 25 37.55 -1.79 27.56
CA THR A 25 37.57 -0.61 26.70
C THR A 25 37.49 -0.95 25.22
N ILE A 26 38.18 -2.01 24.76
CA ILE A 26 38.13 -2.46 23.37
C ILE A 26 36.71 -2.92 23.01
N ILE A 27 36.06 -3.69 23.88
CA ILE A 27 34.68 -4.16 23.65
C ILE A 27 33.71 -2.98 23.56
N ILE A 28 33.85 -1.97 24.42
CA ILE A 28 33.03 -0.76 24.39
C ILE A 28 33.23 0.01 23.07
N LEU A 29 34.47 0.15 22.60
CA LEU A 29 34.77 0.81 21.33
C LEU A 29 34.17 0.06 20.14
N ILE A 30 34.30 -1.27 20.10
CA ILE A 30 33.72 -2.09 19.02
C ILE A 30 32.19 -1.99 19.04
N ALA A 31 31.56 -2.06 20.22
CA ALA A 31 30.11 -1.91 20.35
C ALA A 31 29.65 -0.51 19.92
N GLY A 32 30.39 0.54 20.27
CA GLY A 32 30.11 1.92 19.85
C GLY A 32 30.17 2.08 18.33
N VAL A 33 31.22 1.56 17.68
CA VAL A 33 31.35 1.60 16.21
C VAL A 33 30.22 0.81 15.54
N PHE A 34 29.82 -0.34 16.10
CA PHE A 34 28.73 -1.14 15.56
C PHE A 34 27.38 -0.41 15.64
N VAL A 35 27.10 0.28 16.74
CA VAL A 35 25.87 1.09 16.91
C VAL A 35 25.84 2.25 15.91
N ILE A 36 26.96 2.96 15.73
CA ILE A 36 27.10 4.06 14.76
C ILE A 36 26.90 3.55 13.32
N TYR A 37 27.51 2.41 12.98
CA TYR A 37 27.34 1.80 11.66
C TYR A 37 25.87 1.43 11.39
N LYS A 38 25.19 0.82 12.37
CA LYS A 38 23.78 0.44 12.23
C LYS A 38 22.84 1.63 12.12
N THR A 39 23.12 2.74 12.81
CA THR A 39 22.32 3.96 12.68
C THR A 39 22.55 4.67 11.35
N ALA A 40 23.78 4.69 10.83
CA ALA A 40 24.08 5.23 9.51
C ALA A 40 23.40 4.43 8.38
N GLU A 41 23.43 3.10 8.44
CA GLU A 41 22.77 2.20 7.48
C GLU A 41 21.24 2.43 7.43
N PHE A 42 20.63 2.76 8.58
CA PHE A 42 19.20 3.06 8.68
C PHE A 42 18.81 4.41 8.06
N GLN A 43 19.64 5.45 8.20
CA GLN A 43 19.34 6.75 7.58
C GLN A 43 19.57 6.77 6.06
N PHE A 44 20.60 6.07 5.55
CA PHE A 44 20.88 6.05 4.12
C PHE A 44 19.92 5.16 3.31
N SER A 45 19.38 4.10 3.90
CA SER A 45 18.38 3.24 3.25
C SER A 45 17.04 3.96 3.04
N GLY A 46 16.61 4.82 3.98
CA GLY A 46 15.37 5.59 3.84
C GLY A 46 15.37 6.59 2.68
N VAL A 47 16.50 7.26 2.43
CA VAL A 47 16.62 8.32 1.42
C VAL A 47 16.70 7.77 -0.02
N GLN A 48 17.34 6.62 -0.23
CA GLN A 48 17.36 5.93 -1.52
C GLN A 48 15.98 5.37 -1.87
N TYR A 49 15.27 4.81 -0.88
CA TYR A 49 13.93 4.24 -1.08
C TYR A 49 12.88 5.32 -1.40
N GLU A 50 12.97 6.51 -0.80
CA GLU A 50 12.07 7.64 -1.12
C GLU A 50 12.25 8.18 -2.56
N LYS A 51 13.49 8.20 -3.07
CA LYS A 51 13.75 8.66 -4.44
C LYS A 51 13.18 7.73 -5.51
N GLU A 52 13.19 6.42 -5.25
CA GLU A 52 12.66 5.44 -6.19
C GLU A 52 11.13 5.39 -6.15
N LYS A 53 10.54 5.47 -4.95
CA LYS A 53 9.08 5.44 -4.75
C LYS A 53 8.38 6.65 -5.38
N ASN A 54 8.98 7.83 -5.30
CA ASN A 54 8.44 9.05 -5.92
C ASN A 54 8.47 9.00 -7.46
N LYS A 55 9.47 8.34 -8.07
CA LYS A 55 9.52 8.17 -9.52
C LYS A 55 8.41 7.27 -10.04
N ILE A 56 8.13 6.18 -9.32
CA ILE A 56 7.08 5.23 -9.69
C ILE A 56 5.68 5.86 -9.53
N LEU A 57 5.46 6.59 -8.43
CA LEU A 57 4.21 7.32 -8.19
C LEU A 57 3.94 8.40 -9.25
N LEU A 58 4.97 9.18 -9.62
CA LEU A 58 4.86 10.18 -10.69
C LEU A 58 4.49 9.55 -12.04
N HIS A 59 5.10 8.41 -12.37
CA HIS A 59 4.80 7.70 -13.61
C HIS A 59 3.36 7.16 -13.64
N GLN A 60 2.82 6.73 -12.51
CA GLN A 60 1.42 6.27 -12.42
C GLN A 60 0.42 7.43 -12.54
N ILE A 61 0.74 8.59 -11.98
CA ILE A 61 -0.08 9.81 -12.11
C ILE A 61 -0.14 10.28 -13.58
N GLU A 62 0.97 10.18 -14.30
CA GLU A 62 1.01 10.57 -15.72
C GLU A 62 0.18 9.63 -16.60
N GLN A 63 0.20 8.32 -16.33
CA GLN A 63 -0.63 7.35 -17.04
C GLN A 63 -2.12 7.53 -16.76
N LEU A 64 -2.50 7.87 -15.51
CA LEU A 64 -3.89 8.20 -15.19
C LEU A 64 -4.37 9.45 -15.93
N LYS A 65 -3.52 10.48 -16.04
CA LYS A 65 -3.84 11.71 -16.78
C LYS A 65 -4.02 11.46 -18.29
N LEU A 66 -3.22 10.56 -18.87
CA LEU A 66 -3.38 10.12 -20.26
C LEU A 66 -4.68 9.33 -20.46
N LYS A 67 -5.04 8.45 -19.51
CA LYS A 67 -6.29 7.69 -19.56
C LYS A 67 -7.53 8.59 -19.44
N ASP A 68 -7.47 9.63 -18.61
CA ASP A 68 -8.52 10.64 -18.49
C ASP A 68 -8.65 11.53 -19.75
N GLN A 69 -7.55 11.82 -20.44
CA GLN A 69 -7.62 12.53 -21.71
C GLN A 69 -8.25 11.66 -22.80
N VAL A 70 -7.90 10.37 -22.89
CA VAL A 70 -8.49 9.45 -23.86
C VAL A 70 -10.00 9.25 -23.61
N SER A 71 -10.43 9.10 -22.35
CA SER A 71 -11.84 8.99 -22.02
C SER A 71 -12.63 10.29 -22.24
N ALA A 72 -11.99 11.45 -22.15
CA ALA A 72 -12.57 12.73 -22.53
C ALA A 72 -12.68 12.92 -24.06
N PHE A 73 -11.82 12.26 -24.85
CA PHE A 73 -11.94 12.24 -26.31
C PHE A 73 -13.03 11.28 -26.79
N GLU A 74 -13.20 10.11 -26.15
CA GLU A 74 -14.30 9.18 -26.47
C GLU A 74 -15.67 9.80 -26.17
N LYS A 75 -15.82 10.50 -25.03
CA LYS A 75 -17.08 11.24 -24.74
C LYS A 75 -17.39 12.36 -25.72
N LYS A 76 -16.38 13.02 -26.31
CA LYS A 76 -16.63 14.04 -27.34
C LYS A 76 -17.01 13.45 -28.70
N GLN A 77 -16.68 12.19 -28.96
CA GLN A 77 -17.02 11.51 -30.21
C GLN A 77 -18.44 10.94 -30.21
N ASP A 78 -18.97 10.61 -29.03
CA ASP A 78 -20.35 10.14 -28.85
C ASP A 78 -21.38 11.30 -28.80
N ASP A 79 -20.97 12.50 -28.37
CA ASP A 79 -21.85 13.69 -28.33
C ASP A 79 -21.95 14.42 -29.69
N GLU A 80 -21.10 14.12 -30.67
CA GLU A 80 -21.10 14.72 -32.02
C GLU A 80 -21.51 13.72 -33.13
N SER A 81 -22.29 12.69 -32.79
CA SER A 81 -22.81 11.69 -33.75
C SER A 81 -24.33 11.57 -33.76
N THR A 82 -25.06 12.63 -33.42
CA THR A 82 -26.53 12.68 -33.57
C THR A 82 -26.97 13.86 -34.45
N LEU A 83 -26.69 13.80 -35.75
CA LEU A 83 -27.55 14.38 -36.79
C LEU A 83 -27.04 14.06 -38.20
N LEU A 84 -27.94 13.53 -39.04
CA LEU A 84 -27.92 13.41 -40.50
C LEU A 84 -27.29 12.14 -41.10
N GLU A 85 -28.13 11.14 -41.34
CA GLU A 85 -28.10 10.40 -42.61
C GLU A 85 -28.82 11.22 -43.70
N PRO A 86 -28.73 10.87 -45.00
CA PRO A 86 -27.68 10.18 -45.73
C PRO A 86 -27.31 10.96 -47.02
N THR A 87 -26.10 10.79 -47.58
CA THR A 87 -25.83 10.79 -49.04
C THR A 87 -24.32 10.78 -49.32
N GLY A 88 -23.93 10.06 -50.38
CA GLY A 88 -22.76 10.44 -51.16
C GLY A 88 -21.52 9.56 -51.00
N SER A 89 -21.52 8.46 -51.73
CA SER A 89 -20.35 7.70 -52.19
C SER A 89 -19.09 8.55 -52.39
N ARG A 90 -18.03 8.29 -51.62
CA ARG A 90 -16.67 8.66 -52.01
C ARG A 90 -15.65 7.59 -51.63
N LYS A 91 -15.21 6.86 -52.65
CA LYS A 91 -14.12 5.88 -52.61
C LYS A 91 -12.89 6.46 -51.93
N ARG A 92 -12.38 5.77 -50.91
CA ARG A 92 -10.95 5.75 -50.58
C ARG A 92 -10.56 4.29 -50.33
N ASN A 93 -9.63 3.83 -51.17
CA ASN A 93 -9.01 2.52 -51.07
C ASN A 93 -8.21 2.44 -49.77
N ILE A 94 -8.61 1.55 -48.87
CA ILE A 94 -7.72 1.01 -47.84
C ILE A 94 -7.79 -0.51 -47.99
N ALA A 95 -6.61 -1.10 -48.01
CA ALA A 95 -6.35 -2.47 -48.42
C ALA A 95 -7.15 -3.52 -47.64
N SER A 96 -7.52 -4.57 -48.39
CA SER A 96 -8.03 -5.85 -47.92
C SER A 96 -7.27 -6.40 -46.71
N LEU A 97 -7.94 -6.47 -45.57
CA LEU A 97 -7.76 -7.50 -44.55
C LEU A 97 -9.12 -8.20 -44.41
N GLY A 98 -9.12 -9.53 -44.46
CA GLY A 98 -10.27 -10.39 -44.74
C GLY A 98 -11.48 -10.29 -43.79
N PRO A 99 -12.52 -11.11 -44.01
CA PRO A 99 -13.77 -11.03 -43.27
C PRO A 99 -13.54 -11.42 -41.80
N VAL A 100 -13.37 -10.41 -40.93
CA VAL A 100 -13.46 -10.59 -39.49
C VAL A 100 -14.92 -10.88 -39.18
N LYS A 101 -15.21 -12.12 -38.76
CA LYS A 101 -16.49 -12.51 -38.18
C LYS A 101 -16.89 -11.45 -37.15
N SER A 102 -18.07 -10.86 -37.33
CA SER A 102 -18.69 -10.01 -36.31
C SER A 102 -18.81 -10.83 -35.03
N PHE A 103 -17.92 -10.56 -34.08
CA PHE A 103 -18.12 -11.01 -32.71
C PHE A 103 -19.34 -10.28 -32.19
N LYS A 104 -20.45 -11.00 -32.06
CA LYS A 104 -21.54 -10.58 -31.18
C LYS A 104 -20.97 -10.60 -29.77
N PHE A 105 -20.55 -9.44 -29.27
CA PHE A 105 -20.36 -9.27 -27.84
C PHE A 105 -21.73 -9.47 -27.20
N ALA A 106 -21.91 -10.60 -26.53
CA ALA A 106 -22.99 -10.74 -25.56
C ALA A 106 -22.85 -9.60 -24.55
N PRO A 107 -23.94 -8.97 -24.10
CA PRO A 107 -23.86 -7.94 -23.06
C PRO A 107 -23.21 -8.59 -21.83
N ILE A 108 -22.02 -8.09 -21.46
CA ILE A 108 -21.32 -8.50 -20.24
C ILE A 108 -22.17 -7.99 -19.08
N ASP A 109 -22.70 -8.92 -18.31
CA ASP A 109 -23.52 -8.67 -17.14
C ASP A 109 -22.61 -8.11 -16.03
N SER A 110 -22.35 -6.81 -16.10
CA SER A 110 -21.37 -6.04 -15.31
C SER A 110 -21.56 -6.20 -13.80
N ASN A 111 -22.76 -6.58 -13.37
CA ASN A 111 -23.09 -6.84 -11.97
C ASN A 111 -22.45 -8.12 -11.42
N LYS A 112 -22.22 -9.14 -12.26
CA LYS A 112 -21.63 -10.41 -11.81
C LYS A 112 -20.11 -10.29 -11.62
N GLU A 113 -19.44 -9.59 -12.53
CA GLU A 113 -18.00 -9.33 -12.46
C GLU A 113 -17.63 -8.41 -11.29
N LEU A 114 -18.47 -7.42 -10.98
CA LEU A 114 -18.30 -6.55 -9.82
C LEU A 114 -18.46 -7.30 -8.49
N LEU A 115 -19.41 -8.25 -8.40
CA LEU A 115 -19.62 -9.08 -7.22
C LEU A 115 -18.41 -10.00 -6.96
N ASP A 116 -17.93 -10.67 -8.00
CA ASP A 116 -16.78 -11.58 -7.91
C ASP A 116 -15.48 -10.82 -7.56
N SER A 117 -15.29 -9.63 -8.13
CA SER A 117 -14.17 -8.73 -7.81
C SER A 117 -14.22 -8.23 -6.35
N SER A 118 -15.41 -7.88 -5.84
CA SER A 118 -15.57 -7.41 -4.46
C SER A 118 -15.26 -8.51 -3.43
N ALA A 119 -15.72 -9.74 -3.65
CA ALA A 119 -15.44 -10.86 -2.75
C ALA A 119 -13.96 -11.24 -2.75
N LEU A 120 -13.31 -11.16 -3.91
CA LEU A 120 -11.86 -11.39 -4.00
C LEU A 120 -11.08 -10.28 -3.28
N ALA A 121 -11.45 -9.01 -3.50
CA ALA A 121 -10.84 -7.86 -2.83
C ALA A 121 -10.95 -7.95 -1.30
N GLU A 122 -12.09 -8.42 -0.78
CA GLU A 122 -12.29 -8.69 0.65
C GLU A 122 -11.27 -9.68 1.20
N SER A 123 -11.04 -10.79 0.48
CA SER A 123 -10.09 -11.82 0.88
C SER A 123 -8.66 -11.26 0.96
N PHE A 124 -8.24 -10.48 -0.04
CA PHE A 124 -6.93 -9.82 -0.04
C PHE A 124 -6.81 -8.79 1.10
N PHE A 125 -7.86 -7.99 1.34
CA PHE A 125 -7.89 -7.05 2.46
C PHE A 125 -7.76 -7.75 3.81
N ASN A 126 -8.52 -8.82 4.04
CA ASN A 126 -8.47 -9.58 5.29
C ASN A 126 -7.07 -10.18 5.54
N LYS A 127 -6.42 -10.68 4.48
CA LYS A 127 -5.03 -11.13 4.55
C LYS A 127 -4.07 -9.99 4.89
N ALA A 128 -4.23 -8.82 4.27
CA ALA A 128 -3.41 -7.66 4.55
C ALA A 128 -3.55 -7.21 6.01
N LYS A 129 -4.79 -7.09 6.50
CA LYS A 129 -5.09 -6.74 7.89
C LYS A 129 -4.41 -7.70 8.88
N LEU A 130 -4.54 -9.00 8.67
CA LEU A 130 -3.94 -10.02 9.54
C LEU A 130 -2.40 -9.93 9.54
N ASN A 131 -1.79 -9.70 8.37
CA ASN A 131 -0.34 -9.51 8.27
C ASN A 131 0.14 -8.23 8.98
N CYS A 132 -0.60 -7.12 8.83
CA CYS A 132 -0.31 -5.87 9.54
C CYS A 132 -0.30 -6.06 11.06
N GLU A 133 -1.30 -6.78 11.60
CA GLU A 133 -1.42 -7.06 13.03
C GLU A 133 -0.32 -8.02 13.53
N LYS A 134 -0.01 -9.06 12.75
CA LYS A 134 0.97 -10.09 13.11
C LYS A 134 2.41 -9.56 13.12
N TYR A 135 2.83 -8.87 12.06
CA TYR A 135 4.23 -8.49 11.89
C TYR A 135 4.56 -7.13 12.53
N LYS A 136 3.56 -6.24 12.71
CA LYS A 136 3.73 -4.89 13.29
C LYS A 136 4.83 -4.04 12.64
N LYS A 137 5.27 -4.41 11.43
CA LYS A 137 6.27 -3.69 10.63
C LYS A 137 5.56 -2.89 9.55
N GLU A 138 5.91 -1.62 9.43
CA GLU A 138 5.30 -0.70 8.47
C GLU A 138 5.46 -1.19 7.03
N ASP A 139 6.67 -1.62 6.65
CA ASP A 139 6.98 -2.06 5.28
C ASP A 139 6.12 -3.26 4.86
N VAL A 140 6.01 -4.27 5.74
CA VAL A 140 5.24 -5.49 5.47
C VAL A 140 3.76 -5.15 5.34
N CYS A 141 3.24 -4.31 6.23
CA CYS A 141 1.84 -3.90 6.17
C CYS A 141 1.54 -3.12 4.88
N THR A 142 2.41 -2.17 4.53
CA THR A 142 2.27 -1.34 3.34
C THR A 142 2.29 -2.18 2.06
N GLN A 143 3.21 -3.14 1.94
CA GLN A 143 3.28 -4.04 0.78
C GLN A 143 2.00 -4.87 0.61
N ASN A 144 1.40 -5.36 1.70
CA ASN A 144 0.16 -6.14 1.60
C ASN A 144 -1.05 -5.26 1.23
N ILE A 145 -1.09 -4.02 1.73
CA ILE A 145 -2.12 -3.04 1.36
C ILE A 145 -2.00 -2.67 -0.11
N ASP A 146 -0.78 -2.47 -0.62
CA ASP A 146 -0.50 -2.10 -2.01
C ASP A 146 -1.07 -3.10 -3.02
N ILE A 147 -1.07 -4.39 -2.68
CA ILE A 147 -1.70 -5.45 -3.50
C ILE A 147 -3.19 -5.18 -3.69
N VAL A 148 -3.91 -4.83 -2.61
CA VAL A 148 -5.35 -4.54 -2.69
C VAL A 148 -5.61 -3.31 -3.54
N LEU A 149 -4.82 -2.24 -3.33
CA LEU A 149 -4.98 -0.98 -4.06
C LEU A 149 -4.67 -1.12 -5.54
N THR A 150 -3.68 -1.95 -5.89
CA THR A 150 -3.29 -2.17 -7.29
C THR A 150 -4.26 -3.08 -8.02
N GLN A 151 -4.74 -4.14 -7.38
CA GLN A 151 -5.60 -5.14 -8.03
C GLN A 151 -7.09 -4.75 -8.00
N PHE A 152 -7.53 -4.02 -6.98
CA PHE A 152 -8.95 -3.73 -6.74
C PHE A 152 -9.22 -2.25 -6.40
N PRO A 153 -8.69 -1.27 -7.17
CA PRO A 153 -8.70 0.16 -6.82
C PRO A 153 -10.09 0.75 -6.64
N GLU A 154 -11.08 0.26 -7.39
CA GLU A 154 -12.45 0.78 -7.39
C GLU A 154 -13.35 0.15 -6.32
N THR A 155 -12.86 -0.90 -5.65
CA THR A 155 -13.66 -1.60 -4.64
C THR A 155 -13.65 -0.83 -3.33
N ARG A 156 -14.72 -0.98 -2.55
CA ARG A 156 -14.77 -0.47 -1.18
C ARG A 156 -13.58 -0.93 -0.31
N TRP A 157 -13.05 -2.12 -0.58
CA TRP A 157 -11.91 -2.69 0.15
C TRP A 157 -10.62 -1.93 -0.10
N ALA A 158 -10.46 -1.24 -1.23
CA ALA A 158 -9.37 -0.28 -1.40
C ALA A 158 -9.51 0.89 -0.40
N GLY A 159 -10.72 1.42 -0.22
CA GLY A 159 -10.99 2.44 0.80
C GLY A 159 -10.71 1.96 2.23
N GLU A 160 -11.14 0.74 2.60
CA GLU A 160 -10.82 0.16 3.91
C GLU A 160 -9.30 -0.04 4.10
N SER A 161 -8.60 -0.42 3.03
CA SER A 161 -7.14 -0.57 3.03
C SER A 161 -6.42 0.76 3.22
N LEU A 162 -6.90 1.84 2.59
CA LEU A 162 -6.38 3.19 2.79
C LEU A 162 -6.62 3.67 4.23
N LEU A 163 -7.79 3.38 4.83
CA LEU A 163 -8.03 3.67 6.24
C LEU A 163 -7.12 2.86 7.18
N LEU A 164 -6.79 1.62 6.83
CA LEU A 164 -5.81 0.84 7.57
C LEU A 164 -4.41 1.46 7.47
N LEU A 165 -4.02 1.91 6.27
CA LEU A 165 -2.74 2.56 6.02
C LEU A 165 -2.61 3.90 6.76
N SER A 166 -3.66 4.71 6.79
CA SER A 166 -3.62 6.00 7.51
C SER A 166 -3.42 5.80 9.02
N ARG A 167 -4.08 4.80 9.63
CA ARG A 167 -3.88 4.43 11.04
C ARG A 167 -2.46 3.95 11.32
N LEU A 168 -1.87 3.19 10.39
CA LEU A 168 -0.48 2.75 10.50
C LEU A 168 0.46 3.98 10.53
N TYR A 169 0.29 4.91 9.58
CA TYR A 169 1.11 6.13 9.52
C TYR A 169 0.91 7.04 10.74
N MET A 170 -0.30 7.15 11.28
CA MET A 170 -0.53 7.85 12.55
C MET A 170 0.24 7.20 13.70
N LYS A 171 0.21 5.87 13.78
CA LYS A 171 0.92 5.10 14.81
C LYS A 171 2.44 5.24 14.71
N THR A 172 2.98 5.35 13.50
CA THR A 172 4.43 5.52 13.25
C THR A 172 4.87 6.99 13.17
N ARG A 173 3.97 7.93 13.52
CA ARG A 173 4.21 9.39 13.53
C ARG A 173 4.48 10.03 12.15
N HIS A 174 4.08 9.36 11.06
CA HIS A 174 4.06 9.93 9.72
C HIS A 174 2.74 10.68 9.44
N LEU A 175 2.49 11.75 10.20
CA LEU A 175 1.19 12.44 10.22
C LEU A 175 0.81 13.06 8.86
N GLU A 176 1.77 13.65 8.14
CA GLU A 176 1.50 14.23 6.82
C GLU A 176 1.06 13.15 5.82
N ARG A 177 1.76 12.01 5.77
CA ARG A 177 1.36 10.87 4.93
C ARG A 177 0.00 10.31 5.32
N ALA A 178 -0.29 10.24 6.62
CA ALA A 178 -1.62 9.83 7.08
C ALA A 178 -2.72 10.77 6.56
N ARG A 179 -2.48 12.09 6.63
CA ARG A 179 -3.42 13.10 6.14
C ARG A 179 -3.62 13.03 4.63
N GLU A 180 -2.56 12.82 3.86
CA GLU A 180 -2.63 12.60 2.42
C GLU A 180 -3.51 11.39 2.08
N VAL A 181 -3.31 10.26 2.76
CA VAL A 181 -4.11 9.04 2.55
C VAL A 181 -5.59 9.28 2.91
N LEU A 182 -5.88 9.97 4.02
CA LEU A 182 -7.25 10.32 4.39
C LEU A 182 -7.93 11.22 3.35
N ASN A 183 -7.18 12.15 2.74
CA ASN A 183 -7.68 12.99 1.66
C ASN A 183 -8.02 12.20 0.39
N ILE A 184 -7.31 11.11 0.10
CA ILE A 184 -7.65 10.19 -0.99
C ILE A 184 -8.99 9.51 -0.68
N VAL A 185 -9.14 8.93 0.53
CA VAL A 185 -10.39 8.28 0.94
C VAL A 185 -11.58 9.23 0.85
N ARG A 186 -11.42 10.49 1.30
CA ARG A 186 -12.46 11.51 1.20
C ARG A 186 -12.89 11.78 -0.24
N ARG A 187 -11.95 11.84 -1.17
CA ARG A 187 -12.19 12.23 -2.57
C ARG A 187 -12.76 11.09 -3.39
N GLU A 188 -12.07 9.95 -3.37
CA GLU A 188 -12.36 8.80 -4.24
C GLU A 188 -13.57 8.02 -3.73
N PHE A 189 -13.79 7.96 -2.41
CA PHE A 189 -14.89 7.22 -1.78
C PHE A 189 -15.96 8.14 -1.18
N LYS A 190 -16.12 9.36 -1.73
CA LYS A 190 -17.06 10.38 -1.21
C LYS A 190 -18.52 9.90 -1.08
N TYR A 191 -18.93 8.93 -1.91
CA TYR A 191 -20.30 8.42 -1.94
C TYR A 191 -20.52 7.19 -1.05
N ASP A 192 -19.46 6.58 -0.51
CA ASP A 192 -19.56 5.46 0.43
C ASP A 192 -19.77 5.98 1.85
N LYS A 193 -21.04 6.02 2.28
CA LYS A 193 -21.43 6.54 3.61
C LYS A 193 -20.74 5.83 4.77
N GLU A 194 -20.46 4.54 4.64
CA GLU A 194 -19.86 3.79 5.73
C GLU A 194 -18.36 4.09 5.83
N LEU A 195 -17.66 4.16 4.69
CA LEU A 195 -16.27 4.61 4.66
C LEU A 195 -16.12 6.05 5.18
N GLN A 196 -17.01 6.96 4.80
CA GLN A 196 -16.98 8.34 5.31
C GLN A 196 -17.22 8.40 6.83
N SER A 197 -18.10 7.54 7.36
CA SER A 197 -18.30 7.42 8.82
C SER A 197 -17.03 6.93 9.52
N LYS A 198 -16.36 5.92 8.96
CA LYS A 198 -15.08 5.40 9.50
C LYS A 198 -13.95 6.41 9.39
N LEU A 199 -13.88 7.15 8.28
CA LEU A 199 -12.94 8.26 8.07
C LEU A 199 -13.05 9.27 9.21
N ALA A 200 -14.26 9.77 9.48
CA ALA A 200 -14.51 10.74 10.54
C ALA A 200 -14.13 10.22 11.93
N GLN A 201 -14.27 8.92 12.20
CA GLN A 201 -13.81 8.31 13.45
C GLN A 201 -12.29 8.34 13.58
N VAL A 202 -11.56 8.04 12.50
CA VAL A 202 -10.10 8.08 12.48
C VAL A 202 -9.58 9.50 12.71
N GLU A 203 -10.21 10.50 12.10
CA GLU A 203 -9.83 11.90 12.27
C GLU A 203 -10.08 12.42 13.69
N ARG A 204 -11.18 12.01 14.34
CA ARG A 204 -11.45 12.38 15.74
C ARG A 204 -10.48 11.73 16.73
N ALA A 205 -10.03 10.51 16.44
CA ALA A 205 -9.09 9.80 17.30
C ALA A 205 -7.68 10.42 17.29
N HIS A 206 -7.34 11.16 16.23
CA HIS A 206 -6.01 11.70 15.98
C HIS A 206 -6.09 13.12 15.37
N PRO A 207 -6.43 14.15 16.18
CA PRO A 207 -6.54 15.54 15.73
C PRO A 207 -5.18 16.16 15.35
#